data_AF-A0A728R2L5-F1
#
_entry.id   AF-A0A728R2L5-F1
#
_cell.length_a   1.000
_cell.length_b   1.000
_cell.length_c   1.000
_cell.angle_alpha   90.00
_cell.angle_beta   90.00
_cell.angle_gamma   90.00
#
_symmetry.space_group_name_H-M   'P 1'
#
loop_
_entity.id
_entity.type
_entity.pdbx_description
1 polymer ?
#
loop_
_entity_poly.entity_id
_entity_poly.type
_entity_poly.pdbx_seq_one_letter_code
_entity_poly.pdbx_strand_id
1 'polypeptide(L)'
;MKIAAALRSLAAVTVLSLLSHSVLASDGCQIISGTQQVDYGRFIRDDMRSGKTDVDGIAYQWLAAQTRTFDVTVLCDEPQKIRLFIDGPARKNTVFRFGQNGAINLKVKNGRMDDRSVQLATGARGATLTQGADSQTVKPGFGIAPFDGQVLTGRQFVVTVEVTTYLSQKAFQSRDNAQIEEILNLNFEAQP
;
A
#
# COMPACT_ATOMS: atom_id res chain seq x y z
N MET A 1 43.27 9.10 -63.43
CA MET A 1 42.12 8.21 -63.19
C MET A 1 41.05 9.01 -62.43
N LYS A 2 39.92 9.28 -63.09
CA LYS A 2 38.55 9.67 -62.63
C LYS A 2 38.33 10.66 -61.45
N ILE A 3 37.90 11.88 -61.81
CA ILE A 3 36.66 12.65 -61.44
C ILE A 3 36.06 12.53 -60.02
N ALA A 4 35.81 13.69 -59.36
CA ALA A 4 34.52 14.16 -58.77
C ALA A 4 34.78 15.30 -57.75
N ALA A 5 34.45 16.57 -58.02
CA ALA A 5 33.14 17.24 -57.98
C ALA A 5 32.70 17.70 -56.56
N ALA A 6 32.37 18.99 -56.51
CA ALA A 6 31.96 19.85 -55.38
C ALA A 6 30.80 19.32 -54.51
N LEU A 7 30.60 19.92 -53.33
CA LEU A 7 29.35 20.62 -53.03
C LEU A 7 29.43 21.52 -51.78
N ARG A 8 28.80 22.69 -51.88
CA ARG A 8 28.59 23.72 -50.86
C ARG A 8 27.62 23.23 -49.77
N SER A 9 27.72 23.74 -48.54
CA SER A 9 26.59 23.65 -47.60
C SER A 9 26.34 24.96 -46.86
N LEU A 10 25.12 25.44 -47.01
CA LEU A 10 24.49 26.54 -46.29
C LEU A 10 24.32 26.14 -44.82
N ALA A 11 24.70 27.04 -43.90
CA ALA A 11 24.37 26.90 -42.49
C ALA A 11 22.90 27.25 -42.27
N ALA A 12 22.05 26.25 -42.04
CA ALA A 12 20.69 26.42 -41.55
C ALA A 12 20.72 26.56 -40.02
N VAL A 13 20.34 27.72 -39.49
CA VAL A 13 20.17 27.94 -38.05
C VAL A 13 18.79 27.42 -37.66
N THR A 14 18.75 26.20 -37.11
CA THR A 14 17.53 25.60 -36.58
C THR A 14 17.39 26.01 -35.12
N VAL A 15 16.49 26.96 -34.82
CA VAL A 15 16.11 27.28 -33.45
C VAL A 15 15.15 26.19 -32.96
N LEU A 16 15.65 25.33 -32.08
CA LEU A 16 14.87 24.27 -31.44
C LEU A 16 14.17 24.85 -30.19
N SER A 17 12.97 25.38 -30.37
CA SER A 17 12.10 25.78 -29.26
C SER A 17 11.60 24.55 -28.52
N LEU A 18 12.17 24.27 -27.35
CA LEU A 18 11.70 23.25 -26.41
C LEU A 18 10.38 23.70 -25.79
N LEU A 19 9.26 23.22 -26.34
CA LEU A 19 7.96 23.29 -25.68
C LEU A 19 8.00 22.35 -24.47
N SER A 20 8.03 22.92 -23.27
CA SER A 20 7.87 22.19 -22.01
C SER A 20 6.48 21.56 -21.99
N HIS A 21 6.42 20.25 -22.24
CA HIS A 21 5.21 19.46 -22.04
C HIS A 21 5.13 19.14 -20.54
N SER A 22 4.39 19.94 -19.77
CA SER A 22 3.94 19.51 -18.46
C SER A 22 2.83 18.48 -18.64
N VAL A 23 3.22 17.19 -18.68
CA VAL A 23 2.31 16.07 -18.49
C VAL A 23 1.86 16.10 -17.03
N LEU A 24 0.71 16.70 -16.77
CA LEU A 24 -0.04 16.45 -15.53
C LEU A 24 -0.99 15.30 -15.81
N ALA A 25 -0.47 14.08 -15.72
CA ALA A 25 -1.28 12.92 -15.39
C ALA A 25 -1.02 12.59 -13.91
N SER A 26 -1.39 13.53 -13.04
CA SER A 26 -1.80 13.15 -11.70
C SER A 26 -3.29 12.93 -11.84
N ASP A 27 -3.75 11.67 -11.80
CA ASP A 27 -5.12 11.43 -11.34
C ASP A 27 -5.25 12.26 -10.08
N GLY A 28 -6.15 13.25 -10.06
CA GLY A 28 -6.15 14.40 -9.13
C GLY A 28 -6.39 14.04 -7.67
N CYS A 29 -5.64 13.08 -7.14
CA CYS A 29 -5.68 12.57 -5.80
C CYS A 29 -4.26 12.40 -5.24
N GLN A 30 -4.14 12.49 -3.92
CA GLN A 30 -2.91 12.31 -3.16
C GLN A 30 -3.17 11.39 -1.96
N ILE A 31 -2.16 10.61 -1.58
CA ILE A 31 -2.17 9.82 -0.35
C ILE A 31 -1.36 10.54 0.71
N ILE A 32 -1.94 10.67 1.91
CA ILE A 32 -1.29 11.16 3.11
C ILE A 32 -1.32 10.02 4.15
N SER A 33 -0.15 9.64 4.65
CA SER A 33 -0.03 8.66 5.73
C SER A 33 0.49 9.34 7.00
N GLY A 34 -0.09 9.01 8.16
CA GLY A 34 0.36 9.51 9.45
C GLY A 34 1.78 9.08 9.83
N THR A 35 2.29 8.01 9.19
CA THR A 35 3.71 7.64 9.26
C THR A 35 4.20 6.99 7.96
N GLN A 36 5.47 7.15 7.66
CA GLN A 36 6.18 6.41 6.60
C GLN A 36 6.93 5.19 7.14
N GLN A 37 7.10 5.08 8.47
CA GLN A 37 7.84 4.01 9.12
C GLN A 37 7.13 3.55 10.40
N VAL A 38 6.95 2.23 10.53
CA VAL A 38 6.47 1.61 11.75
C VAL A 38 7.65 1.00 12.48
N ASP A 39 8.13 1.68 13.52
CA ASP A 39 9.26 1.21 14.30
C ASP A 39 8.82 0.39 15.52
N TYR A 40 9.37 -0.82 15.60
CA TYR A 40 9.18 -1.75 16.71
C TYR A 40 10.38 -1.78 17.67
N GLY A 41 11.47 -1.10 17.33
CA GLY A 41 12.74 -1.22 18.01
C GLY A 41 13.26 -2.66 17.92
N ARG A 42 13.76 -3.17 19.05
CA ARG A 42 14.29 -4.52 19.16
C ARG A 42 13.18 -5.49 19.57
N PHE A 43 13.01 -6.56 18.80
CA PHE A 43 12.16 -7.67 19.21
C PHE A 43 12.85 -8.52 20.28
N ILE A 44 12.28 -8.52 21.48
CA ILE A 44 12.69 -9.38 22.59
C ILE A 44 11.58 -10.41 22.79
N ARG A 45 11.94 -11.70 22.73
CA ARG A 45 10.98 -12.81 22.76
C ARG A 45 10.02 -12.74 23.95
N ASP A 46 10.55 -12.42 25.12
CA ASP A 46 9.82 -12.43 26.39
C ASP A 46 8.86 -11.22 26.52
N ASP A 47 9.08 -10.15 25.74
CA ASP A 47 8.19 -8.98 25.69
C ASP A 47 7.04 -9.17 24.70
N MET A 48 7.09 -10.23 23.88
CA MET A 48 6.07 -10.51 22.87
C MET A 48 5.00 -11.44 23.39
N ARG A 49 3.75 -11.16 22.99
CA ARG A 49 2.60 -11.97 23.38
C ARG A 49 2.39 -13.13 22.42
N SER A 50 1.78 -14.20 22.90
CA SER A 50 1.27 -15.25 22.02
C SER A 50 0.17 -14.70 21.12
N GLY A 51 0.21 -15.01 19.82
CA GLY A 51 -0.75 -14.52 18.83
C GLY A 51 -1.00 -15.53 17.71
N LYS A 52 -2.24 -15.54 17.22
CA LYS A 52 -2.63 -16.35 16.08
C LYS A 52 -2.42 -15.55 14.79
N THR A 53 -1.73 -16.13 13.82
CA THR A 53 -1.66 -15.63 12.45
C THR A 53 -1.99 -16.74 11.47
N ASP A 54 -2.67 -16.42 10.39
CA ASP A 54 -2.92 -17.35 9.30
C ASP A 54 -1.81 -17.16 8.26
N VAL A 55 -1.05 -18.22 7.99
CA VAL A 55 -0.08 -18.23 6.90
C VAL A 55 -0.43 -19.40 6.01
N ASP A 56 -0.80 -19.13 4.77
CA ASP A 56 -1.14 -20.16 3.77
C ASP A 56 -2.38 -21.01 4.15
N GLY A 57 -3.38 -20.40 4.78
CA GLY A 57 -4.60 -21.09 5.24
C GLY A 57 -4.38 -21.94 6.49
N ILE A 58 -3.17 -21.88 7.07
CA ILE A 58 -2.80 -22.60 8.28
C ILE A 58 -2.67 -21.60 9.41
N ALA A 59 -3.46 -21.83 10.46
CA ALA A 59 -3.35 -21.07 11.69
C ALA A 59 -2.09 -21.46 12.47
N TYR A 60 -1.18 -20.51 12.65
CA TYR A 60 0.00 -20.67 13.49
C TYR A 60 -0.11 -19.85 14.77
N GLN A 61 0.42 -20.42 15.86
CA GLN A 61 0.64 -19.71 17.11
C GLN A 61 2.06 -19.15 17.13
N TRP A 62 2.20 -17.89 16.74
CA TRP A 62 3.48 -17.16 16.69
C TRP A 62 3.53 -16.08 17.79
N LEU A 63 4.66 -15.42 17.93
CA LEU A 63 4.80 -14.29 18.86
C LEU A 63 4.39 -13.01 18.13
N ALA A 64 3.45 -12.28 18.70
CA ALA A 64 2.94 -11.02 18.18
C ALA A 64 3.59 -9.84 18.89
N ALA A 65 4.03 -8.87 18.11
CA ALA A 65 4.47 -7.57 18.59
C ALA A 65 3.27 -6.73 19.05
N GLN A 66 3.55 -5.62 19.73
CA GLN A 66 2.53 -4.63 20.03
C GLN A 66 1.89 -4.09 18.74
N THR A 67 0.57 -4.06 18.65
CA THR A 67 -0.09 -3.48 17.47
C THR A 67 0.23 -1.99 17.36
N ARG A 68 0.61 -1.55 16.16
CA ARG A 68 0.86 -0.14 15.83
C ARG A 68 -0.29 0.38 14.98
N THR A 69 -0.66 1.65 15.17
CA THR A 69 -1.81 2.24 14.48
C THR A 69 -1.44 3.58 13.86
N PHE A 70 -1.91 3.83 12.65
CA PHE A 70 -1.78 5.12 11.99
C PHE A 70 -2.94 5.33 11.02
N ASP A 71 -3.24 6.59 10.72
CA ASP A 71 -4.27 6.93 9.76
C ASP A 71 -3.69 7.08 8.36
N VAL A 72 -4.47 6.69 7.36
CA VAL A 72 -4.21 6.93 5.93
C VAL A 72 -5.38 7.71 5.37
N THR A 73 -5.07 8.76 4.62
CA THR A 73 -6.04 9.61 3.95
C THR A 73 -5.75 9.62 2.45
N VAL A 74 -6.78 9.45 1.63
CA VAL A 74 -6.76 9.76 0.20
C VAL A 74 -7.58 11.04 0.01
N LEU A 75 -6.97 12.06 -0.58
CA LEU A 75 -7.63 13.34 -0.92
C LEU A 75 -7.65 13.50 -2.43
N CYS A 76 -8.82 13.81 -2.99
CA CYS A 76 -9.05 14.03 -4.41
C CYS A 76 -9.63 15.42 -4.67
N ASP A 77 -9.27 16.03 -5.80
CA ASP A 77 -9.74 17.34 -6.25
C ASP A 77 -11.23 17.29 -6.62
N GLU A 78 -11.65 16.20 -7.27
CA GLU A 78 -13.03 15.93 -7.66
C GLU A 78 -13.58 14.66 -6.96
N PRO A 79 -14.90 14.61 -6.67
CA PRO A 79 -15.52 13.41 -6.10
C PRO A 79 -15.41 12.22 -7.03
N GLN A 80 -14.87 11.10 -6.52
CA GLN A 80 -14.67 9.87 -7.28
C GLN A 80 -14.76 8.63 -6.37
N LYS A 81 -14.92 7.45 -6.97
CA LYS A 81 -14.82 6.18 -6.23
C LYS A 81 -13.37 5.91 -5.92
N ILE A 82 -13.04 5.85 -4.63
CA ILE A 82 -11.67 5.65 -4.15
C ILE A 82 -11.50 4.21 -3.67
N ARG A 83 -10.41 3.56 -4.10
CA ARG A 83 -9.96 2.27 -3.56
C ARG A 83 -8.49 2.36 -3.17
N LEU A 84 -8.20 2.23 -1.87
CA LEU A 84 -6.85 2.21 -1.32
C LEU A 84 -6.28 0.79 -1.40
N PHE A 85 -5.06 0.64 -1.91
CA PHE A 85 -4.33 -0.61 -1.96
C PHE A 85 -3.10 -0.55 -1.06
N ILE A 86 -2.83 -1.66 -0.38
CA ILE A 86 -1.60 -1.87 0.36
C ILE A 86 -0.89 -3.06 -0.29
N ASP A 87 0.17 -2.76 -1.02
CA ASP A 87 0.98 -3.74 -1.75
C ASP A 87 2.26 -4.04 -1.00
N GLY A 88 2.77 -5.25 -1.14
CA GLY A 88 4.03 -5.63 -0.52
C GLY A 88 4.33 -7.11 -0.70
N PRO A 89 5.52 -7.56 -0.28
CA PRO A 89 5.88 -8.97 -0.37
C PRO A 89 4.89 -9.82 0.42
N ALA A 90 4.40 -10.89 -0.20
CA ALA A 90 3.37 -11.75 0.37
C ALA A 90 3.93 -13.10 0.81
N ARG A 91 3.34 -13.68 1.86
CA ARG A 91 3.41 -15.13 2.08
C ARG A 91 2.22 -15.79 1.40
N LYS A 92 2.44 -16.23 0.16
CA LYS A 92 1.45 -16.97 -0.65
C LYS A 92 0.05 -16.32 -0.66
N ASN A 93 0.00 -14.99 -0.78
CA ASN A 93 -1.22 -14.16 -0.90
C ASN A 93 -2.20 -14.20 0.29
N THR A 94 -1.78 -14.69 1.46
CA THR A 94 -2.64 -14.72 2.66
C THR A 94 -2.37 -13.57 3.62
N VAL A 95 -1.08 -13.33 3.89
CA VAL A 95 -0.58 -12.26 4.76
C VAL A 95 0.68 -11.64 4.16
N PHE A 96 1.01 -10.43 4.61
CA PHE A 96 2.24 -9.78 4.20
C PHE A 96 3.44 -10.48 4.85
N ARG A 97 4.54 -10.56 4.13
CA ARG A 97 5.79 -11.10 4.64
C ARG A 97 6.43 -10.09 5.58
N PHE A 98 7.17 -10.58 6.57
CA PHE A 98 8.08 -9.76 7.37
C PHE A 98 9.37 -10.54 7.57
N GLY A 99 10.37 -10.25 6.73
CA GLY A 99 11.60 -11.03 6.68
C GLY A 99 11.35 -12.52 6.40
N GLN A 100 12.32 -13.37 6.74
CA GLN A 100 12.24 -14.80 6.43
C GLN A 100 11.31 -15.59 7.35
N ASN A 101 11.16 -15.16 8.61
CA ASN A 101 10.49 -15.92 9.67
C ASN A 101 9.31 -15.19 10.34
N GLY A 102 8.83 -14.10 9.72
CA GLY A 102 7.70 -13.32 10.21
C GLY A 102 6.63 -13.01 9.18
N ALA A 103 5.51 -12.48 9.66
CA ALA A 103 4.36 -12.04 8.87
C ALA A 103 3.78 -10.74 9.43
N ILE A 104 3.12 -9.95 8.61
CA ILE A 104 2.35 -8.77 9.01
C ILE A 104 0.88 -9.01 8.69
N ASN A 105 0.04 -8.81 9.70
CA ASN A 105 -1.40 -8.68 9.52
C ASN A 105 -1.79 -7.22 9.56
N LEU A 106 -2.56 -6.80 8.55
CA LEU A 106 -3.15 -5.48 8.47
C LEU A 106 -4.65 -5.58 8.72
N LYS A 107 -5.15 -4.77 9.64
CA LYS A 107 -6.57 -4.56 9.84
C LYS A 107 -6.88 -3.09 9.62
N VAL A 108 -7.90 -2.81 8.82
CA VAL A 108 -8.34 -1.44 8.53
C VAL A 108 -9.71 -1.23 9.17
N LYS A 109 -9.92 -0.09 9.82
CA LYS A 109 -11.14 0.25 10.55
C LYS A 109 -11.41 1.75 10.50
N ASN A 110 -12.51 2.18 11.12
CA ASN A 110 -12.88 3.58 11.30
C ASN A 110 -12.95 4.36 9.96
N GLY A 111 -13.50 3.72 8.93
CA GLY A 111 -13.65 4.31 7.60
C GLY A 111 -14.50 5.57 7.63
N ARG A 112 -14.03 6.63 6.97
CA ARG A 112 -14.77 7.87 6.78
C ARG A 112 -14.68 8.35 5.33
N MET A 113 -15.81 8.71 4.73
CA MET A 113 -15.88 9.37 3.42
C MET A 113 -16.48 10.77 3.59
N ASP A 114 -15.73 11.81 3.25
CA ASP A 114 -16.12 13.21 3.42
C ASP A 114 -16.67 13.46 4.84
N ASP A 115 -15.89 13.05 5.86
CA ASP A 115 -16.18 13.13 7.30
C ASP A 115 -17.37 12.32 7.83
N ARG A 116 -18.04 11.52 7.00
CA ARG A 116 -19.09 10.59 7.44
C ARG A 116 -18.55 9.19 7.67
N SER A 117 -18.91 8.57 8.78
CA SER A 117 -18.57 7.17 9.06
C SER A 117 -19.20 6.24 8.04
N VAL A 118 -18.43 5.27 7.54
CA VAL A 118 -18.86 4.31 6.50
C VAL A 118 -18.34 2.92 6.83
N GLN A 119 -18.97 1.89 6.27
CA GLN A 119 -18.38 0.55 6.27
C GLN A 119 -17.21 0.50 5.29
N LEU A 120 -16.40 -0.55 5.42
CA LEU A 120 -15.29 -0.85 4.56
C LEU A 120 -15.56 -2.14 3.81
N ALA A 121 -15.36 -2.11 2.50
CA ALA A 121 -15.37 -3.31 1.66
C ALA A 121 -13.95 -3.62 1.18
N THR A 122 -13.63 -4.90 1.00
CA THR A 122 -12.31 -5.36 0.53
C THR A 122 -12.43 -6.40 -0.58
N GLY A 123 -11.50 -6.39 -1.52
CA GLY A 123 -11.47 -7.34 -2.63
C GLY A 123 -10.23 -7.17 -3.50
N ALA A 124 -9.95 -8.18 -4.32
CA ALA A 124 -8.87 -8.11 -5.30
C ALA A 124 -9.07 -6.95 -6.29
N ARG A 125 -7.98 -6.52 -6.93
CA ARG A 125 -8.04 -5.48 -7.99
C ARG A 125 -9.04 -5.88 -9.08
N GLY A 126 -9.87 -4.92 -9.50
CA GLY A 126 -10.94 -5.14 -10.48
C GLY A 126 -12.18 -5.91 -9.97
N ALA A 127 -12.17 -6.44 -8.74
CA ALA A 127 -13.34 -7.13 -8.20
C ALA A 127 -14.46 -6.13 -7.84
N THR A 128 -15.71 -6.56 -8.09
CA THR A 128 -16.91 -5.89 -7.58
C THR A 128 -17.03 -6.15 -6.08
N LEU A 129 -17.21 -5.07 -5.31
CA LEU A 129 -17.36 -5.14 -3.86
C LEU A 129 -18.84 -5.13 -3.50
N THR A 130 -19.28 -6.15 -2.78
CA THR A 130 -20.71 -6.38 -2.49
C THR A 130 -21.03 -6.46 -0.99
N GLN A 131 -20.02 -6.47 -0.13
CA GLN A 131 -20.19 -6.57 1.32
C GLN A 131 -19.26 -5.60 2.04
N GLY A 132 -19.81 -4.87 3.01
CA GLY A 132 -19.10 -3.97 3.90
C GLY A 132 -19.07 -4.52 5.34
N ALA A 133 -18.08 -4.07 6.10
CA ALA A 133 -18.01 -4.28 7.54
C ALA A 133 -17.27 -3.10 8.20
N ASP A 134 -17.44 -2.91 9.51
CA ASP A 134 -16.78 -1.82 10.26
C ASP A 134 -15.25 -1.95 10.29
N SER A 135 -14.74 -3.16 10.02
CA SER A 135 -13.31 -3.41 9.85
C SER A 135 -13.05 -4.55 8.88
N GLN A 136 -11.92 -4.48 8.19
CA GLN A 136 -11.48 -5.46 7.20
C GLN A 136 -10.05 -5.90 7.48
N THR A 137 -9.79 -7.20 7.38
CA THR A 137 -8.41 -7.70 7.28
C THR A 137 -7.96 -7.56 5.83
N VAL A 138 -6.81 -6.92 5.61
CA VAL A 138 -6.29 -6.67 4.27
C VAL A 138 -5.30 -7.77 3.91
N LYS A 139 -5.56 -8.44 2.80
CA LYS A 139 -4.65 -9.42 2.20
C LYS A 139 -3.77 -8.73 1.15
N PRO A 140 -2.56 -9.24 0.88
CA PRO A 140 -1.77 -8.76 -0.25
C PRO A 140 -2.57 -8.79 -1.55
N GLY A 141 -2.54 -7.69 -2.31
CA GLY A 141 -3.26 -7.54 -3.58
C GLY A 141 -4.75 -7.20 -3.45
N PHE A 142 -5.26 -6.98 -2.23
CA PHE A 142 -6.64 -6.54 -1.99
C PHE A 142 -6.67 -5.04 -1.70
N GLY A 143 -7.66 -4.36 -2.27
CA GLY A 143 -7.95 -2.96 -2.01
C GLY A 143 -9.11 -2.78 -1.04
N ILE A 144 -9.15 -1.64 -0.38
CA ILE A 144 -10.17 -1.21 0.58
C ILE A 144 -10.91 -0.02 -0.01
N ALA A 145 -12.25 -0.04 0.05
CA ALA A 145 -13.08 1.06 -0.40
C ALA A 145 -14.16 1.41 0.65
N PRO A 146 -14.57 2.69 0.74
CA PRO A 146 -15.71 3.10 1.54
C PRO A 146 -17.00 2.53 0.96
N PHE A 147 -17.87 2.00 1.82
CA PHE A 147 -19.04 1.23 1.44
C PHE A 147 -20.27 1.59 2.28
N ASP A 148 -21.41 1.72 1.62
CA ASP A 148 -22.74 1.81 2.21
C ASP A 148 -23.76 1.24 1.21
N GLY A 149 -24.00 -0.07 1.27
CA GLY A 149 -24.73 -0.84 0.25
C GLY A 149 -24.02 -0.96 -1.11
N GLN A 150 -23.16 0.00 -1.44
CA GLN A 150 -22.31 0.07 -2.62
C GLN A 150 -21.05 0.89 -2.33
N VAL A 151 -20.06 0.82 -3.22
CA VAL A 151 -18.86 1.69 -3.13
C VAL A 151 -19.25 3.15 -3.33
N LEU A 152 -18.80 4.01 -2.41
CA LEU A 152 -19.14 5.43 -2.38
C LEU A 152 -18.20 6.29 -3.23
N THR A 153 -18.75 7.39 -3.73
CA THR A 153 -18.03 8.49 -4.39
C THR A 153 -17.82 9.62 -3.39
N GLY A 154 -16.64 10.25 -3.40
CA GLY A 154 -16.29 11.31 -2.46
C GLY A 154 -14.90 11.87 -2.74
N ARG A 155 -14.49 12.89 -1.98
CA ARG A 155 -13.19 13.57 -2.17
C ARG A 155 -12.16 13.16 -1.13
N GLN A 156 -12.60 12.83 0.08
CA GLN A 156 -11.71 12.49 1.19
C GLN A 156 -12.10 11.14 1.77
N PHE A 157 -11.22 10.15 1.60
CA PHE A 157 -11.36 8.84 2.23
C PHE A 157 -10.30 8.67 3.31
N VAL A 158 -10.72 8.46 4.56
CA VAL A 158 -9.84 8.27 5.72
C VAL A 158 -10.07 6.89 6.32
N VAL A 159 -9.00 6.21 6.71
CA VAL A 159 -9.04 4.96 7.45
C VAL A 159 -7.96 4.90 8.52
N THR A 160 -8.20 4.13 9.58
CA THR A 160 -7.17 3.75 10.54
C THR A 160 -6.62 2.36 10.19
N VAL A 161 -5.31 2.26 10.01
CA VAL A 161 -4.59 1.01 9.76
C VAL A 161 -3.97 0.51 11.07
N GLU A 162 -4.27 -0.74 11.43
CA GLU A 162 -3.62 -1.48 12.50
C GLU A 162 -2.63 -2.49 11.92
N VAL A 163 -1.37 -2.40 12.35
CA VAL A 163 -0.28 -3.29 11.93
C VAL A 163 0.12 -4.17 13.11
N THR A 164 -0.02 -5.48 12.94
CA THR A 164 0.48 -6.46 13.90
C THR A 164 1.51 -7.35 13.22
N THR A 165 2.75 -7.28 13.69
CA THR A 165 3.86 -8.11 13.22
C THR A 165 3.97 -9.37 14.07
N TYR A 166 4.10 -10.50 13.40
CA TYR A 166 4.26 -11.82 14.01
C TYR A 166 5.61 -12.40 13.65
N LEU A 167 6.28 -13.02 14.61
CA LEU A 167 7.54 -13.72 14.44
C LEU A 167 7.38 -15.17 14.91
N SER A 168 7.79 -16.12 14.06
CA SER A 168 7.88 -17.52 14.47
C SER A 168 9.03 -17.70 15.48
N GLN A 169 9.02 -18.82 16.21
CA GLN A 169 10.09 -19.14 17.17
C GLN A 169 11.48 -19.18 16.51
N LYS A 170 11.55 -19.53 15.22
CA LYS A 170 12.80 -19.57 14.44
C LYS A 170 13.45 -18.20 14.28
N ALA A 171 12.68 -17.12 14.35
CA ALA A 171 13.21 -15.76 14.28
C ALA A 171 14.14 -15.42 15.47
N PHE A 172 14.02 -16.13 16.59
CA PHE A 172 14.80 -15.91 17.81
C PHE A 172 15.92 -16.94 18.03
N GLN A 173 16.15 -17.83 17.05
CA GLN A 173 17.17 -18.88 17.15
C GLN A 173 18.54 -18.42 16.60
N SER A 174 18.61 -17.26 15.94
CA SER A 174 19.87 -16.67 15.51
C SER A 174 20.65 -16.15 16.71
N ARG A 175 21.97 -16.41 16.74
CA ARG A 175 22.88 -15.83 17.74
C ARG A 175 23.24 -14.37 17.45
N ASP A 176 23.04 -13.93 16.21
CA ASP A 176 23.34 -12.58 15.77
C ASP A 176 22.09 -11.68 15.81
N ASN A 177 22.31 -10.39 16.10
CA ASN A 177 21.31 -9.35 15.93
C ASN A 177 21.03 -9.17 14.44
N ALA A 178 19.90 -9.70 13.96
CA ALA A 178 19.44 -9.50 12.60
C ALA A 178 18.57 -8.23 12.52
N GLN A 179 18.93 -7.30 11.63
CA GLN A 179 18.03 -6.22 11.23
C GLN A 179 16.97 -6.82 10.29
N ILE A 180 15.69 -6.64 10.63
CA ILE A 180 14.57 -7.16 9.85
C ILE A 180 13.70 -5.96 9.46
N GLU A 181 13.56 -5.75 8.17
CA GLU A 181 12.74 -4.70 7.59
C GLU A 181 11.88 -5.30 6.47
N GLU A 182 10.72 -4.70 6.24
CA GLU A 182 9.90 -4.98 5.07
C GLU A 182 9.20 -3.69 4.65
N ILE A 183 9.11 -3.48 3.33
CA ILE A 183 8.47 -2.30 2.75
C ILE A 183 7.08 -2.68 2.26
N LEU A 184 6.08 -1.93 2.71
CA LEU A 184 4.73 -1.93 2.18
C LEU A 184 4.49 -0.63 1.42
N ASN A 185 3.89 -0.72 0.24
CA ASN A 185 3.58 0.40 -0.62
C ASN A 185 2.10 0.72 -0.53
N LEU A 186 1.77 1.99 -0.29
CA LEU A 186 0.40 2.48 -0.32
C LEU A 186 0.14 3.07 -1.71
N ASN A 187 -0.87 2.55 -2.39
CA ASN A 187 -1.29 2.99 -3.72
C ASN A 187 -2.80 3.21 -3.70
N PHE A 188 -3.35 3.92 -4.69
CA PHE A 188 -4.80 4.05 -4.84
C PHE A 188 -5.23 3.82 -6.28
N GLU A 189 -6.49 3.44 -6.45
CA GLU A 189 -7.22 3.60 -7.70
C GLU A 189 -8.37 4.57 -7.44
N ALA A 190 -8.57 5.50 -8.36
CA ALA A 190 -9.66 6.43 -8.29
C ALA A 190 -10.38 6.44 -9.66
N GLN A 191 -11.71 6.32 -9.62
CA GLN A 191 -12.54 6.21 -10.82
C GLN A 191 -13.71 7.20 -10.73
N PRO A 192 -13.98 7.99 -11.78
CA PRO A 192 -15.15 8.85 -11.86
C PRO A 192 -16.47 8.11 -11.57
#